data_AF-A0A3B9KJI8-F1
#
_entry.id   AF-A0A3B9KJI8-F1
#
_cell.length_a   1.000
_cell.length_b   1.000
_cell.length_c   1.000
_cell.angle_alpha   90.00
_cell.angle_beta   90.00
_cell.angle_gamma   90.00
#
_symmetry.space_group_name_H-M   'P 1'
#
loop_
_entity.id
_entity.type
_entity.pdbx_description
1 polymer ?
#
loop_
_entity_poly.entity_id
_entity_poly.type
_entity_poly.pdbx_seq_one_letter_code
_entity_poly.pdbx_strand_id
1 'polypeptide(L)'
;MNTLTTVDLTVILNGLLFIILLAAAILLIRRIRQQRSTLDQPANSTHVAFPFPQRQDYPERQLLPSPPVEELDQQVRAAYRDWLLVYLLPDAEPGRAFLRSGVARNWLRYQVTATSFGQALAMLVSVLMAGEDPQAQARFDRLLAFCLSHSSANAPDLMSWQVMPDVVPGRRLDADFNAEAWIAFALLAAKAQWESSERFYYDILARVRLEALLPLYQQAAQNAPENLIYSPYFYELFAHVAAEPTWKSMDDSFTLKVRTPWNDQCGNFAADGSAEDANLGLCLLQLGIAELWGANQPAGKIPKGAEKLVRGAVAQFAQAELLDESKLQIEPVGLSPLSLLACCTPAVLCLQDQTLIDQLWQALSLAKPGRHDPIAATLRLFGLLQLSGNIWFDRAPWKTLPALPEE
;
A
#
# COMPACT_ATOMS: atom_id res chain seq x y z
N MET A 1 -61.98 -4.09 -47.98
CA MET A 1 -61.39 -3.52 -46.75
C MET A 1 -61.05 -4.70 -45.85
N ASN A 2 -59.77 -5.05 -45.73
CA ASN A 2 -59.36 -6.17 -44.87
C ASN A 2 -59.45 -5.70 -43.42
N THR A 3 -60.39 -6.26 -42.67
CA THR A 3 -60.53 -6.04 -41.22
C THR A 3 -59.42 -6.79 -40.51
N LEU A 4 -58.51 -6.05 -39.86
CA LEU A 4 -57.50 -6.61 -38.96
C LEU A 4 -58.18 -7.50 -37.92
N THR A 5 -57.75 -8.76 -37.81
CA THR A 5 -58.25 -9.66 -36.78
C THR A 5 -57.59 -9.35 -35.44
N THR A 6 -58.20 -9.76 -34.33
CA THR A 6 -57.62 -9.63 -32.98
C THR A 6 -56.24 -10.32 -32.87
N VAL A 7 -56.03 -11.38 -33.65
CA VAL A 7 -54.75 -12.09 -33.76
C VAL A 7 -53.69 -11.20 -34.42
N ASP A 8 -54.03 -10.51 -35.53
CA ASP A 8 -53.11 -9.58 -36.21
C ASP A 8 -52.68 -8.44 -35.28
N LEU A 9 -53.63 -7.89 -34.51
CA LEU A 9 -53.37 -6.82 -33.55
C LEU A 9 -52.39 -7.28 -32.44
N THR A 10 -52.54 -8.52 -31.97
CA THR A 10 -51.69 -9.10 -30.92
C THR A 10 -50.26 -9.33 -31.43
N VAL A 11 -50.10 -9.80 -32.66
CA VAL A 11 -48.78 -9.98 -33.30
C VAL A 11 -48.08 -8.63 -33.50
N ILE A 12 -48.80 -7.61 -33.97
CA ILE A 12 -48.26 -6.25 -34.14
C ILE A 12 -47.82 -5.67 -32.79
N LEU A 13 -48.65 -5.82 -31.74
CA LEU A 13 -48.38 -5.28 -30.42
C LEU A 13 -47.18 -5.98 -29.75
N ASN A 14 -47.04 -7.30 -29.92
CA ASN A 14 -45.86 -8.05 -29.49
C ASN A 14 -44.60 -7.64 -30.26
N GLY A 15 -44.70 -7.39 -31.56
CA GLY A 15 -43.59 -6.88 -32.38
C GLY A 15 -43.13 -5.49 -31.93
N LEU A 16 -44.08 -4.58 -31.66
CA LEU A 16 -43.79 -3.26 -31.10
C LEU A 16 -43.15 -3.34 -29.71
N LEU A 17 -43.67 -4.19 -28.83
CA LEU A 17 -43.11 -4.42 -27.50
C LEU A 17 -41.67 -4.95 -27.58
N PHE A 18 -41.41 -5.90 -28.49
CA PHE A 18 -40.05 -6.43 -28.71
C PHE A 18 -39.09 -5.34 -29.18
N ILE A 19 -39.50 -4.48 -30.11
CA ILE A 19 -38.67 -3.36 -30.59
C ILE A 19 -38.39 -2.37 -29.46
N ILE A 20 -39.39 -2.05 -28.62
CA ILE A 20 -39.23 -1.16 -27.47
C ILE A 20 -38.26 -1.76 -26.45
N LEU A 21 -38.40 -3.05 -26.12
CA LEU A 21 -37.50 -3.74 -25.20
C LEU A 21 -36.07 -3.82 -25.75
N LEU A 22 -35.91 -4.08 -27.05
CA LEU A 22 -34.59 -4.09 -27.71
C LEU A 22 -33.95 -2.70 -27.68
N ALA A 23 -34.70 -1.65 -27.99
CA ALA A 23 -34.21 -0.28 -27.92
C ALA A 23 -33.82 0.12 -26.49
N ALA A 24 -34.64 -0.23 -25.49
CA ALA A 24 -34.34 -0.01 -24.09
C ALA A 24 -33.07 -0.77 -23.65
N ALA A 25 -32.91 -2.03 -24.07
CA ALA A 25 -31.72 -2.82 -23.80
C ALA A 25 -30.46 -2.21 -24.44
N ILE A 26 -30.53 -1.74 -25.68
CA ILE A 26 -29.41 -1.06 -26.37
C ILE A 26 -29.04 0.24 -25.65
N LEU A 27 -30.03 1.04 -25.21
CA LEU A 27 -29.79 2.27 -24.45
C LEU A 27 -29.15 1.97 -23.09
N LEU A 28 -29.62 0.94 -22.38
CA LEU A 28 -29.01 0.46 -21.13
C LEU A 28 -27.55 0.02 -21.35
N ILE A 29 -27.28 -0.81 -22.36
CA ILE A 29 -25.94 -1.27 -22.68
C ILE A 29 -25.02 -0.08 -23.01
N ARG A 30 -25.50 0.88 -23.80
CA ARG A 30 -24.74 2.09 -24.13
C ARG A 30 -24.42 2.91 -22.89
N ARG A 31 -25.41 3.13 -22.01
CA ARG A 31 -25.23 3.87 -20.76
C ARG A 31 -24.24 3.18 -19.83
N ILE A 32 -24.35 1.86 -19.67
CA ILE A 32 -23.40 1.06 -18.86
C ILE A 32 -21.99 1.17 -19.45
N ARG A 33 -21.82 0.99 -20.76
CA ARG A 33 -20.50 1.12 -21.42
C ARG A 33 -19.90 2.51 -21.24
N GLN A 34 -20.72 3.56 -21.34
CA GLN A 34 -20.26 4.93 -21.14
C GLN A 34 -19.79 5.15 -19.69
N GLN A 35 -20.58 4.74 -18.70
CA GLN A 35 -20.20 4.84 -17.28
C GLN A 35 -18.91 4.08 -16.98
N ARG A 36 -18.79 2.85 -17.49
CA ARG A 36 -17.58 2.04 -17.37
C ARG A 36 -16.37 2.74 -17.97
N SER A 37 -16.52 3.31 -19.17
CA SER A 37 -15.46 4.10 -19.81
C SER A 37 -15.08 5.33 -19.00
N THR A 38 -16.02 6.02 -18.34
CA THR A 38 -15.72 7.18 -17.49
C THR A 38 -14.91 6.78 -16.27
N LEU A 39 -15.23 5.64 -15.64
CA LEU A 39 -14.47 5.13 -14.48
C LEU A 39 -13.05 4.69 -14.86
N ASP A 40 -12.86 4.17 -16.07
CA ASP A 40 -11.56 3.75 -16.60
C ASP A 40 -10.78 4.88 -17.27
N GLN A 41 -11.40 6.06 -17.43
CA GLN A 41 -10.69 7.21 -17.99
C GLN A 41 -9.65 7.76 -17.01
N PRO A 42 -8.46 8.09 -17.51
CA PRO A 42 -7.45 8.79 -16.73
C PRO A 42 -7.95 10.19 -16.34
N ALA A 43 -8.00 10.49 -15.04
CA ALA A 43 -8.33 11.81 -14.50
C ALA A 43 -7.07 12.43 -13.91
N ASN A 44 -6.75 13.65 -14.33
CA ASN A 44 -5.62 14.39 -13.78
C ASN A 44 -6.04 15.06 -12.48
N SER A 45 -5.17 14.99 -11.47
CA SER A 45 -5.34 15.79 -10.26
C SER A 45 -5.32 17.28 -10.59
N THR A 46 -6.28 18.02 -10.04
CA THR A 46 -6.34 19.49 -10.20
C THR A 46 -5.28 20.21 -9.38
N HIS A 47 -4.79 19.58 -8.30
CA HIS A 47 -3.76 20.09 -7.42
C HIS A 47 -2.89 18.95 -6.86
N VAL A 48 -1.58 19.16 -6.76
CA VAL A 48 -0.60 18.19 -6.24
C VAL A 48 0.30 18.93 -5.26
N ALA A 49 0.10 18.70 -3.95
CA ALA A 49 0.78 19.46 -2.90
C ALA A 49 2.27 19.13 -2.78
N PHE A 50 2.65 17.87 -2.98
CA PHE A 50 4.03 17.39 -2.87
C PHE A 50 4.43 16.64 -4.16
N PRO A 51 4.67 17.35 -5.28
CA PRO A 51 5.01 16.71 -6.54
C PRO A 51 6.40 16.08 -6.47
N PHE A 52 6.55 14.86 -7.00
CA PHE A 52 7.85 14.23 -7.20
C PHE A 52 8.69 15.04 -8.21
N PRO A 53 10.01 15.22 -7.99
CA PRO A 53 10.76 14.83 -6.81
C PRO A 53 10.48 15.76 -5.61
N GLN A 54 10.27 15.20 -4.42
CA GLN A 54 9.89 15.97 -3.22
C GLN A 54 11.08 16.47 -2.40
N ARG A 55 12.31 16.18 -2.84
CA ARG A 55 13.53 16.66 -2.20
C ARG A 55 13.54 18.19 -2.10
N GLN A 56 13.96 18.68 -0.95
CA GLN A 56 14.31 20.09 -0.75
C GLN A 56 15.76 20.20 -0.27
N ASP A 57 16.36 21.38 -0.47
CA ASP A 57 17.69 21.73 0.04
C ASP A 57 17.67 21.80 1.57
N TYR A 58 17.73 20.65 2.25
CA TYR A 58 18.04 20.56 3.67
C TYR A 58 19.50 20.13 3.84
N PRO A 59 20.45 21.09 3.98
CA PRO A 59 21.87 20.79 4.04
C PRO A 59 22.33 20.02 5.28
N GLU A 60 21.48 19.76 6.28
CA GLU A 60 21.91 19.32 7.61
C GLU A 60 21.41 17.95 8.10
N ARG A 61 20.56 17.19 7.40
CA ARG A 61 19.87 16.06 8.07
C ARG A 61 19.89 14.67 7.43
N GLN A 62 20.28 14.50 6.18
CA GLN A 62 20.25 13.15 5.60
C GLN A 62 21.33 12.97 4.55
N LEU A 63 22.29 12.08 4.84
CA LEU A 63 23.19 11.58 3.82
C LEU A 63 22.35 10.89 2.73
N LEU A 64 22.53 11.36 1.50
CA LEU A 64 22.01 10.72 0.31
C LEU A 64 23.06 9.75 -0.25
N PRO A 65 22.65 8.78 -1.08
CA PRO A 65 23.60 8.00 -1.87
C PRO A 65 24.55 8.91 -2.68
N SER A 66 25.79 8.45 -2.85
CA SER A 66 26.86 9.18 -3.53
C SER A 66 26.59 9.58 -5.00
N PRO A 67 25.81 8.83 -5.81
CA PRO A 67 25.52 9.24 -7.17
C PRO A 67 24.78 10.59 -7.25
N PRO A 68 24.87 11.32 -8.38
CA PRO A 68 24.15 12.57 -8.58
C PRO A 68 22.65 12.46 -8.35
N VAL A 69 22.08 13.51 -7.80
CA VAL A 69 20.67 13.64 -7.42
C VAL A 69 19.75 13.27 -8.60
N GLU A 70 20.05 13.74 -9.80
CA GLU A 70 19.31 13.47 -11.03
C GLU A 70 19.31 11.97 -11.40
N GLU A 71 20.43 11.27 -11.17
CA GLU A 71 20.54 9.82 -11.38
C GLU A 71 19.68 9.06 -10.38
N LEU A 72 19.61 9.53 -9.12
CA LEU A 72 18.72 8.94 -8.11
C LEU A 72 17.25 9.03 -8.55
N ASP A 73 16.80 10.19 -9.04
CA ASP A 73 15.42 10.35 -9.52
C ASP A 73 15.17 9.53 -10.79
N GLN A 74 16.13 9.47 -11.71
CA GLN A 74 16.02 8.65 -12.91
C GLN A 74 15.85 7.18 -12.55
N GLN A 75 16.58 6.69 -11.56
CA GLN A 75 16.47 5.32 -11.08
C GLN A 75 15.08 5.05 -10.46
N VAL A 76 14.55 5.98 -9.66
CA VAL A 76 13.19 5.87 -9.11
C VAL A 76 12.14 5.85 -10.22
N ARG A 77 12.21 6.76 -11.19
CA ARG A 77 11.29 6.80 -12.34
C ARG A 77 11.30 5.50 -13.15
N ALA A 78 12.49 4.95 -13.39
CA ALA A 78 12.64 3.68 -14.10
C ALA A 78 12.00 2.53 -13.30
N ALA A 79 12.33 2.41 -12.01
CA ALA A 79 11.76 1.40 -11.13
C ALA A 79 10.24 1.51 -11.01
N TYR A 80 9.69 2.72 -10.92
CA TYR A 80 8.25 2.95 -10.89
C TYR A 80 7.56 2.52 -12.18
N ARG A 81 8.08 2.90 -13.34
CA ARG A 81 7.52 2.50 -14.64
C ARG A 81 7.49 0.98 -14.80
N ASP A 82 8.58 0.32 -14.44
CA ASP A 82 8.69 -1.14 -14.54
C ASP A 82 7.72 -1.82 -13.56
N TRP A 83 7.64 -1.33 -12.31
CA TRP A 83 6.70 -1.81 -11.31
C TRP A 83 5.25 -1.67 -11.79
N LEU A 84 4.90 -0.49 -12.31
CA LEU A 84 3.56 -0.16 -12.76
C LEU A 84 3.08 -1.08 -13.88
N LEU A 85 3.97 -1.42 -14.82
CA LEU A 85 3.67 -2.28 -15.97
C LEU A 85 3.47 -3.75 -15.58
N VAL A 86 4.13 -4.20 -14.51
CA VAL A 86 4.19 -5.63 -14.16
C VAL A 86 3.17 -6.01 -13.09
N TYR A 87 2.98 -5.16 -12.07
CA TYR A 87 2.31 -5.58 -10.83
C TYR A 87 0.94 -4.95 -10.60
N LEU A 88 0.69 -3.74 -11.14
CA LEU A 88 -0.60 -3.08 -11.00
C LEU A 88 -1.55 -3.51 -12.12
N LEU A 89 -2.56 -4.31 -11.78
CA LEU A 89 -3.50 -4.86 -12.75
C LEU A 89 -4.87 -4.18 -12.65
N PRO A 90 -5.59 -4.00 -13.76
CA PRO A 90 -6.99 -3.62 -13.72
C PRO A 90 -7.82 -4.77 -13.12
N ASP A 91 -8.85 -4.41 -12.37
CA ASP A 91 -9.86 -5.37 -11.94
C ASP A 91 -10.85 -5.66 -13.08
N ALA A 92 -11.56 -6.78 -13.00
CA ALA A 92 -12.61 -7.12 -13.97
C ALA A 92 -13.74 -6.07 -13.99
N GLU A 93 -13.88 -5.37 -12.86
CA GLU A 93 -14.89 -4.35 -12.65
C GLU A 93 -14.29 -2.94 -12.85
N PRO A 94 -14.89 -2.11 -13.72
CA PRO A 94 -14.34 -0.81 -14.09
C PRO A 94 -14.12 0.13 -12.93
N GLY A 95 -13.07 0.95 -13.04
CA GLY A 95 -12.64 1.86 -11.99
C GLY A 95 -12.06 1.14 -10.77
N ARG A 96 -11.67 -0.12 -10.87
CA ARG A 96 -10.91 -0.82 -9.82
C ARG A 96 -9.59 -1.32 -10.39
N ALA A 97 -8.59 -1.35 -9.53
CA ALA A 97 -7.27 -1.89 -9.83
C ALA A 97 -6.71 -2.51 -8.56
N PHE A 98 -5.84 -3.49 -8.71
CA PHE A 98 -5.20 -4.14 -7.59
C PHE A 98 -3.72 -4.37 -7.84
N LEU A 99 -2.92 -4.27 -6.78
CA LEU A 99 -1.59 -4.87 -6.80
C LEU A 99 -1.74 -6.39 -6.77
N ARG A 100 -1.30 -7.08 -7.82
CA ARG A 100 -1.18 -8.54 -7.79
C ARG A 100 -0.18 -8.91 -6.70
N SER A 101 -0.56 -9.79 -5.79
CA SER A 101 0.33 -10.34 -4.75
C SER A 101 0.86 -11.72 -5.10
N GLY A 102 0.16 -12.47 -5.96
CA GLY A 102 0.56 -13.82 -6.29
C GLY A 102 -0.49 -14.63 -7.04
N VAL A 103 -0.42 -15.96 -6.90
CA VAL A 103 -1.34 -16.92 -7.49
C VAL A 103 -1.61 -18.05 -6.49
N ALA A 104 -2.88 -18.28 -6.18
CA ALA A 104 -3.30 -19.37 -5.30
C ALA A 104 -4.13 -20.40 -6.07
N ARG A 105 -4.00 -21.67 -5.65
CA ARG A 105 -4.85 -22.75 -6.18
C ARG A 105 -6.24 -22.65 -5.56
N ASN A 106 -7.24 -22.40 -6.39
CA ASN A 106 -8.65 -22.50 -6.04
C ASN A 106 -9.27 -23.70 -6.78
N TRP A 107 -9.53 -24.79 -6.04
CA TRP A 107 -9.96 -26.07 -6.60
C TRP A 107 -9.00 -26.58 -7.69
N LEU A 108 -9.46 -26.64 -8.95
CA LEU A 108 -8.71 -27.14 -10.11
C LEU A 108 -8.07 -26.02 -10.94
N ARG A 109 -8.13 -24.77 -10.47
CA ARG A 109 -7.62 -23.59 -11.20
C ARG A 109 -6.67 -22.77 -10.34
N TYR A 110 -5.74 -22.11 -11.01
CA TYR A 110 -4.89 -21.09 -10.39
C TYR A 110 -5.54 -19.72 -10.60
N GLN A 111 -5.62 -18.94 -9.54
CA GLN A 111 -6.27 -17.62 -9.51
C GLN A 111 -5.27 -16.59 -9.03
N VAL A 112 -5.30 -15.40 -9.64
CA VAL A 112 -4.49 -14.28 -9.16
C VAL A 112 -4.97 -13.88 -7.77
N THR A 113 -4.04 -13.53 -6.89
CA THR A 113 -4.35 -13.00 -5.56
C THR A 113 -3.94 -11.54 -5.44
N ALA A 114 -4.61 -10.85 -4.52
CA ALA A 114 -4.27 -9.52 -4.04
C ALA A 114 -4.34 -9.54 -2.50
N THR A 115 -3.43 -8.84 -1.82
CA THR A 115 -3.46 -8.68 -0.35
C THR A 115 -3.72 -7.24 0.04
N SER A 116 -4.32 -7.03 1.22
CA SER A 116 -4.51 -5.68 1.78
C SER A 116 -3.19 -4.95 1.99
N PHE A 117 -2.13 -5.65 2.42
CA PHE A 117 -0.79 -5.06 2.56
C PHE A 117 -0.21 -4.61 1.21
N GLY A 118 -0.36 -5.44 0.17
CA GLY A 118 0.04 -5.06 -1.18
C GLY A 118 -0.73 -3.85 -1.71
N GLN A 119 -2.04 -3.77 -1.45
CA GLN A 119 -2.82 -2.58 -1.82
C GLN A 119 -2.31 -1.34 -1.10
N ALA A 120 -2.07 -1.42 0.21
CA ALA A 120 -1.58 -0.30 1.01
C ALA A 120 -0.26 0.28 0.48
N LEU A 121 0.69 -0.60 0.15
CA LEU A 121 1.98 -0.19 -0.44
C LEU A 121 1.80 0.46 -1.81
N ALA A 122 0.95 -0.11 -2.68
CA ALA A 122 0.67 0.45 -4.00
C ALA A 122 -0.02 1.82 -3.93
N MET A 123 -0.91 2.00 -2.94
CA MET A 123 -1.55 3.28 -2.64
C MET A 123 -0.49 4.33 -2.25
N LEU A 124 0.43 4.00 -1.35
CA LEU A 124 1.51 4.91 -0.95
C LEU A 124 2.47 5.26 -2.09
N VAL A 125 2.86 4.27 -2.90
CA VAL A 125 3.66 4.53 -4.11
C VAL A 125 2.93 5.49 -5.04
N SER A 126 1.62 5.33 -5.22
CA SER A 126 0.82 6.25 -6.06
C SER A 126 0.85 7.67 -5.49
N VAL A 127 0.71 7.84 -4.18
CA VAL A 127 0.82 9.15 -3.52
C VAL A 127 2.20 9.78 -3.73
N LEU A 128 3.28 9.01 -3.53
CA LEU A 128 4.66 9.50 -3.65
C LEU A 128 5.09 9.79 -5.10
N MET A 129 4.44 9.19 -6.09
CA MET A 129 4.73 9.45 -7.50
C MET A 129 3.85 10.54 -8.12
N ALA A 130 2.96 11.16 -7.35
CA ALA A 130 2.16 12.27 -7.83
C ALA A 130 3.04 13.43 -8.36
N GLY A 131 2.61 14.07 -9.44
CA GLY A 131 3.42 15.06 -10.17
C GLY A 131 4.20 14.43 -11.32
N GLU A 132 4.93 13.34 -11.06
CA GLU A 132 5.62 12.57 -12.11
C GLU A 132 4.65 11.64 -12.86
N ASP A 133 3.74 10.97 -12.15
CA ASP A 133 2.58 10.30 -12.76
C ASP A 133 1.35 11.23 -12.68
N PRO A 134 0.89 11.81 -13.80
CA PRO A 134 -0.35 12.58 -13.84
C PRO A 134 -1.59 11.76 -13.45
N GLN A 135 -1.50 10.43 -13.52
CA GLN A 135 -2.56 9.49 -13.15
C GLN A 135 -2.46 8.95 -11.73
N ALA A 136 -1.53 9.45 -10.92
CA ALA A 136 -1.29 8.99 -9.56
C ALA A 136 -2.56 8.94 -8.70
N GLN A 137 -3.38 10.01 -8.71
CA GLN A 137 -4.62 10.04 -7.95
C GLN A 137 -5.67 9.08 -8.50
N ALA A 138 -5.84 9.04 -9.82
CA ALA A 138 -6.78 8.10 -10.45
C ALA A 138 -6.40 6.63 -10.14
N ARG A 139 -5.10 6.31 -10.09
CA ARG A 139 -4.61 4.98 -9.68
C ARG A 139 -4.88 4.71 -8.20
N PHE A 140 -4.58 5.69 -7.34
CA PHE A 140 -4.91 5.60 -5.92
C PHE A 140 -6.40 5.31 -5.72
N ASP A 141 -7.28 6.05 -6.40
CA ASP A 141 -8.73 5.88 -6.31
C ASP A 141 -9.19 4.49 -6.81
N ARG A 142 -8.53 3.93 -7.83
CA ARG A 142 -8.84 2.57 -8.30
C ARG A 142 -8.40 1.49 -7.31
N LEU A 143 -7.24 1.66 -6.69
CA LEU A 143 -6.75 0.80 -5.61
C LEU A 143 -7.69 0.88 -4.39
N LEU A 144 -8.07 2.09 -3.99
CA LEU A 144 -9.02 2.32 -2.89
C LEU A 144 -10.39 1.69 -3.18
N ALA A 145 -10.91 1.87 -4.40
CA ALA A 145 -12.17 1.25 -4.79
C ALA A 145 -12.11 -0.28 -4.73
N PHE A 146 -10.96 -0.88 -5.04
CA PHE A 146 -10.76 -2.31 -4.87
C PHE A 146 -10.83 -2.70 -3.39
N CYS A 147 -10.15 -1.97 -2.49
CA CYS A 147 -10.24 -2.20 -1.04
C CYS A 147 -11.68 -2.13 -0.52
N LEU A 148 -12.43 -1.07 -0.88
CA LEU A 148 -13.81 -0.85 -0.43
C LEU A 148 -14.79 -1.92 -0.95
N SER A 149 -14.47 -2.58 -2.07
CA SER A 149 -15.32 -3.62 -2.66
C SER A 149 -15.11 -5.02 -2.07
N HIS A 150 -14.08 -5.20 -1.23
CA HIS A 150 -13.69 -6.49 -0.68
C HIS A 150 -13.67 -6.48 0.86
N SER A 151 -14.83 -6.16 1.45
CA SER A 151 -15.05 -6.12 2.90
C SER A 151 -14.60 -7.39 3.62
N SER A 152 -13.97 -7.22 4.77
CA SER A 152 -13.58 -8.32 5.64
C SER A 152 -14.78 -8.98 6.33
N ALA A 153 -14.58 -10.20 6.83
CA ALA A 153 -15.61 -10.95 7.54
C ALA A 153 -15.85 -10.44 8.96
N ASN A 154 -14.82 -9.94 9.65
CA ASN A 154 -14.87 -9.49 11.03
C ASN A 154 -15.11 -7.99 11.21
N ALA A 155 -14.87 -7.16 10.18
CA ALA A 155 -15.10 -5.72 10.19
C ALA A 155 -15.39 -5.22 8.76
N PRO A 156 -16.66 -5.05 8.35
CA PRO A 156 -17.03 -4.75 6.96
C PRO A 156 -16.42 -3.48 6.35
N ASP A 157 -16.00 -2.53 7.18
CA ASP A 157 -15.31 -1.29 6.77
C ASP A 157 -13.81 -1.49 6.45
N LEU A 158 -13.27 -2.65 6.80
CA LEU A 158 -11.90 -3.09 6.52
C LEU A 158 -11.87 -4.04 5.32
N MET A 159 -10.69 -4.25 4.73
CA MET A 159 -10.54 -5.17 3.60
C MET A 159 -10.21 -6.59 4.09
N SER A 160 -10.71 -7.63 3.40
CA SER A 160 -10.19 -8.99 3.57
C SER A 160 -8.69 -9.03 3.30
N TRP A 161 -7.91 -9.68 4.17
CA TRP A 161 -6.45 -9.67 4.07
C TRP A 161 -5.92 -10.22 2.73
N GLN A 162 -6.65 -11.18 2.13
CA GLN A 162 -6.39 -11.72 0.80
C GLN A 162 -7.69 -11.85 0.01
N VAL A 163 -7.61 -11.53 -1.27
CA VAL A 163 -8.70 -11.58 -2.24
C VAL A 163 -8.23 -12.33 -3.50
N MET A 164 -9.15 -13.04 -4.15
CA MET A 164 -8.97 -13.57 -5.50
C MET A 164 -9.90 -12.79 -6.44
N PRO A 165 -9.42 -11.74 -7.15
CA PRO A 165 -10.26 -10.84 -7.95
C PRO A 165 -11.09 -11.57 -9.01
N ASP A 166 -10.54 -12.65 -9.56
CA ASP A 166 -11.15 -13.46 -10.61
C ASP A 166 -12.27 -14.41 -10.11
N VAL A 167 -12.52 -14.47 -8.80
CA VAL A 167 -13.49 -15.37 -8.18
C VAL A 167 -14.69 -14.58 -7.67
N VAL A 168 -15.86 -14.80 -8.27
CA VAL A 168 -17.11 -14.10 -7.93
C VAL A 168 -18.23 -15.08 -7.57
N PRO A 169 -18.86 -14.99 -6.38
CA PRO A 169 -18.45 -14.18 -5.24
C PRO A 169 -17.15 -14.71 -4.60
N GLY A 170 -16.26 -13.81 -4.20
CA GLY A 170 -15.04 -14.17 -3.48
C GLY A 170 -15.32 -14.58 -2.04
N ARG A 171 -14.40 -15.33 -1.43
CA ARG A 171 -14.44 -15.64 0.01
C ARG A 171 -14.12 -14.36 0.79
N ARG A 172 -14.97 -14.01 1.76
CA ARG A 172 -14.63 -12.99 2.77
C ARG A 172 -13.73 -13.61 3.83
N LEU A 173 -12.55 -13.04 4.00
CA LEU A 173 -11.58 -13.37 5.04
C LEU A 173 -11.53 -12.23 6.07
N ASP A 174 -10.99 -12.51 7.24
CA ASP A 174 -10.75 -11.49 8.26
C ASP A 174 -9.75 -10.43 7.75
N ALA A 175 -9.81 -9.24 8.36
CA ALA A 175 -8.86 -8.18 8.07
C ALA A 175 -7.49 -8.47 8.70
N ASP A 176 -6.42 -8.08 8.00
CA ASP A 176 -5.09 -7.97 8.59
C ASP A 176 -4.93 -6.56 9.15
N PHE A 177 -5.05 -6.43 10.48
CA PHE A 177 -4.99 -5.14 11.16
C PHE A 177 -3.64 -4.41 10.97
N ASN A 178 -2.53 -5.12 10.72
CA ASN A 178 -1.25 -4.47 10.43
C ASN A 178 -1.30 -3.79 9.05
N ALA A 179 -1.86 -4.47 8.06
CA ALA A 179 -2.05 -3.93 6.72
C ALA A 179 -3.08 -2.78 6.69
N GLU A 180 -4.17 -2.90 7.44
CA GLU A 180 -5.21 -1.86 7.52
C GLU A 180 -4.68 -0.55 8.12
N ALA A 181 -3.73 -0.60 9.05
CA ALA A 181 -3.03 0.58 9.54
C ALA A 181 -2.29 1.32 8.40
N TRP A 182 -1.64 0.59 7.50
CA TRP A 182 -1.01 1.17 6.31
C TRP A 182 -2.03 1.76 5.32
N ILE A 183 -3.20 1.13 5.14
CA ILE A 183 -4.28 1.69 4.30
C ILE A 183 -4.81 3.00 4.90
N ALA A 184 -5.04 3.03 6.22
CA ALA A 184 -5.47 4.24 6.92
C ALA A 184 -4.44 5.36 6.73
N PHE A 185 -3.14 5.05 6.89
CA PHE A 185 -2.08 6.01 6.62
C PHE A 185 -2.06 6.49 5.16
N ALA A 186 -2.26 5.59 4.19
CA ALA A 186 -2.31 5.98 2.78
C ALA A 186 -3.47 6.93 2.45
N LEU A 187 -4.62 6.79 3.11
CA LEU A 187 -5.75 7.71 3.01
C LEU A 187 -5.42 9.10 3.57
N LEU A 188 -4.75 9.16 4.72
CA LEU A 188 -4.26 10.43 5.29
C LEU A 188 -3.26 11.10 4.34
N ALA A 189 -2.33 10.33 3.78
CA ALA A 189 -1.35 10.83 2.83
C ALA A 189 -2.03 11.33 1.54
N ALA A 190 -3.02 10.61 1.01
CA ALA A 190 -3.80 11.06 -0.15
C ALA A 190 -4.56 12.37 0.14
N LYS A 191 -5.14 12.52 1.34
CA LYS A 191 -5.78 13.78 1.76
C LYS A 191 -4.78 14.94 1.78
N ALA A 192 -3.58 14.72 2.29
CA ALA A 192 -2.53 15.74 2.30
C ALA A 192 -2.01 16.05 0.88
N GLN A 193 -1.96 15.07 -0.01
CA GLN A 193 -1.44 15.23 -1.37
C GLN A 193 -2.39 15.99 -2.31
N TRP A 194 -3.68 15.66 -2.29
CA TRP A 194 -4.66 16.11 -3.28
C TRP A 194 -5.81 16.94 -2.71
N GLU A 195 -5.95 17.01 -1.38
CA GLU A 195 -7.03 17.68 -0.63
C GLU A 195 -8.45 17.13 -0.85
N SER A 196 -8.79 16.76 -2.09
CA SER A 196 -10.09 16.24 -2.51
C SER A 196 -9.94 15.26 -3.68
N SER A 197 -10.90 14.34 -3.79
CA SER A 197 -11.13 13.50 -4.97
C SER A 197 -12.59 13.65 -5.40
N GLU A 198 -12.86 13.55 -6.70
CA GLU A 198 -14.22 13.53 -7.23
C GLU A 198 -14.98 12.25 -6.86
N ARG A 199 -14.25 11.18 -6.49
CA ARG A 199 -14.81 9.86 -6.23
C ARG A 199 -14.93 9.54 -4.75
N PHE A 200 -13.99 10.04 -3.93
CA PHE A 200 -13.88 9.65 -2.52
C PHE A 200 -13.53 10.81 -1.59
N TYR A 201 -14.11 10.77 -0.39
CA TYR A 201 -13.73 11.63 0.72
C TYR A 201 -12.69 10.91 1.59
N TYR A 202 -11.40 11.13 1.32
CA TYR A 202 -10.31 10.37 1.94
C TYR A 202 -10.27 10.48 3.47
N ASP A 203 -10.57 11.66 4.01
CA ASP A 203 -10.61 11.93 5.46
C ASP A 203 -11.75 11.18 6.16
N ILE A 204 -12.94 11.16 5.57
CA ILE A 204 -14.09 10.37 6.06
C ILE A 204 -13.75 8.87 6.01
N LEU A 205 -13.18 8.39 4.90
CA LEU A 205 -12.78 6.98 4.78
C LEU A 205 -11.67 6.61 5.78
N ALA A 206 -10.74 7.52 6.06
CA ALA A 206 -9.72 7.32 7.08
C ALA A 206 -10.35 7.25 8.49
N ARG A 207 -11.35 8.11 8.78
CA ARG A 207 -12.09 8.09 10.04
C ARG A 207 -12.77 6.75 10.27
N VAL A 208 -13.61 6.34 9.33
CA VAL A 208 -14.35 5.08 9.39
C VAL A 208 -13.41 3.89 9.59
N ARG A 209 -12.30 3.85 8.83
CA ARG A 209 -11.32 2.76 8.92
C ARG A 209 -10.64 2.72 10.29
N LEU A 210 -10.22 3.88 10.82
CA LEU A 210 -9.58 3.94 12.14
C LEU A 210 -10.52 3.52 13.27
N GLU A 211 -11.80 3.88 13.19
CA GLU A 211 -12.80 3.46 14.19
C GLU A 211 -13.07 1.95 14.14
N ALA A 212 -13.14 1.36 12.94
CA ALA A 212 -13.27 -0.08 12.78
C ALA A 212 -11.99 -0.85 13.22
N LEU A 213 -10.82 -0.27 12.99
CA LEU A 213 -9.53 -0.90 13.29
C LEU A 213 -9.22 -0.93 14.79
N LEU A 214 -9.53 0.13 15.53
CA LEU A 214 -9.16 0.28 16.94
C LEU A 214 -9.54 -0.92 17.82
N PRO A 215 -10.81 -1.40 17.86
CA PRO A 215 -11.17 -2.53 18.72
C PRO A 215 -10.46 -3.83 18.34
N LEU A 216 -10.24 -4.09 17.04
CA LEU A 216 -9.51 -5.27 16.57
C LEU A 216 -8.04 -5.20 17.02
N TYR A 217 -7.42 -4.02 16.91
CA TYR A 217 -6.05 -3.79 17.32
C TYR A 217 -5.88 -3.99 18.84
N GLN A 218 -6.81 -3.47 19.65
CA GLN A 218 -6.82 -3.67 21.10
C GLN A 218 -6.97 -5.15 21.48
N GLN A 219 -7.85 -5.87 20.79
CA GLN A 219 -8.04 -7.30 21.02
C GLN A 219 -6.77 -8.09 20.66
N ALA A 220 -6.14 -7.77 19.53
CA ALA A 220 -4.89 -8.42 19.12
C ALA A 220 -3.74 -8.13 20.11
N ALA A 221 -3.64 -6.91 20.63
CA ALA A 221 -2.64 -6.52 21.63
C ALA A 221 -2.78 -7.30 22.96
N GLN A 222 -4.00 -7.75 23.27
CA GLN A 222 -4.27 -8.56 24.45
C GLN A 222 -4.03 -10.05 24.19
N ASN A 223 -4.46 -10.57 23.03
CA ASN A 223 -4.53 -12.00 22.79
C ASN A 223 -3.28 -12.60 22.12
N ALA A 224 -2.66 -11.85 21.21
CA ALA A 224 -1.51 -12.31 20.41
C ALA A 224 -0.61 -11.12 20.02
N PRO A 225 -0.03 -10.40 21.00
CA PRO A 225 0.78 -9.21 20.76
C PRO A 225 2.01 -9.46 19.88
N GLU A 226 2.51 -10.69 19.82
CA GLU A 226 3.61 -11.11 18.94
C GLU A 226 3.28 -11.02 17.44
N ASN A 227 2.00 -11.02 17.06
CA ASN A 227 1.56 -10.89 15.68
C ASN A 227 1.38 -9.44 15.21
N LEU A 228 1.53 -8.48 16.13
CA LEU A 228 1.41 -7.06 15.84
C LEU A 228 2.76 -6.46 15.44
N ILE A 229 2.72 -5.59 14.43
CA ILE A 229 3.88 -4.79 14.03
C ILE A 229 3.95 -3.56 14.92
N TYR A 230 5.07 -3.40 15.62
CA TYR A 230 5.32 -2.21 16.42
C TYR A 230 5.47 -0.98 15.54
N SER A 231 4.48 -0.08 15.59
CA SER A 231 4.35 1.07 14.69
C SER A 231 4.19 2.39 15.45
N PRO A 232 5.21 2.86 16.20
CA PRO A 232 5.08 4.01 17.10
C PRO A 232 4.63 5.29 16.39
N TYR A 233 5.13 5.54 15.17
CA TYR A 233 4.69 6.68 14.37
C TYR A 233 3.18 6.63 14.07
N PHE A 234 2.64 5.46 13.71
CA PHE A 234 1.20 5.31 13.46
C PHE A 234 0.39 5.48 14.73
N TYR A 235 0.85 4.99 15.87
CA TYR A 235 0.16 5.17 17.14
C TYR A 235 0.03 6.65 17.51
N GLU A 236 1.11 7.42 17.39
CA GLU A 236 1.10 8.86 17.65
C GLU A 236 0.24 9.61 16.63
N LEU A 237 0.43 9.32 15.35
CA LEU A 237 -0.32 9.96 14.27
C LEU A 237 -1.82 9.69 14.41
N PHE A 238 -2.23 8.44 14.61
CA PHE A 238 -3.64 8.08 14.72
C PHE A 238 -4.27 8.63 15.99
N ALA A 239 -3.55 8.67 17.12
CA ALA A 239 -4.05 9.34 18.32
C ALA A 239 -4.38 10.81 18.04
N HIS A 240 -3.49 11.50 17.33
CA HIS A 240 -3.66 12.91 16.96
C HIS A 240 -4.80 13.12 15.96
N VAL A 241 -4.76 12.45 14.80
CA VAL A 241 -5.75 12.71 13.74
C VAL A 241 -7.14 12.20 14.09
N ALA A 242 -7.25 11.19 14.95
CA ALA A 242 -8.52 10.67 15.42
C ALA A 242 -9.06 11.38 16.64
N ALA A 243 -8.25 12.23 17.30
CA ALA A 243 -8.52 12.71 18.65
C ALA A 243 -8.86 11.57 19.63
N GLU A 244 -8.20 10.42 19.47
CA GLU A 244 -8.47 9.18 20.20
C GLU A 244 -7.21 8.71 20.95
N PRO A 245 -7.06 9.06 22.24
CA PRO A 245 -5.83 8.82 23.00
C PRO A 245 -5.51 7.33 23.21
N THR A 246 -6.47 6.44 23.02
CA THR A 246 -6.28 4.99 23.12
C THR A 246 -5.17 4.49 22.19
N TRP A 247 -5.03 5.06 20.99
CA TRP A 247 -3.93 4.74 20.08
C TRP A 247 -2.55 4.94 20.73
N LYS A 248 -2.37 6.03 21.47
CA LYS A 248 -1.11 6.31 22.18
C LYS A 248 -0.88 5.39 23.37
N SER A 249 -1.94 5.04 24.11
CA SER A 249 -1.84 4.11 25.26
C SER A 249 -1.32 2.71 24.87
N MET A 250 -1.53 2.30 23.60
CA MET A 250 -1.00 1.05 23.07
C MET A 250 0.51 1.12 22.86
N ASP A 251 1.06 2.27 22.46
CA ASP A 251 2.50 2.47 22.30
C ASP A 251 3.26 2.24 23.62
N ASP A 252 2.75 2.82 24.71
CA ASP A 252 3.32 2.66 26.06
C ASP A 252 3.35 1.17 26.48
N SER A 253 2.28 0.44 26.15
CA SER A 253 2.15 -0.99 26.46
C SER A 253 3.08 -1.87 25.61
N PHE A 254 3.27 -1.51 24.34
CA PHE A 254 4.17 -2.21 23.43
C PHE A 254 5.65 -1.93 23.73
N THR A 255 6.00 -0.71 24.13
CA THR A 255 7.38 -0.30 24.46
C THR A 255 8.02 -1.20 25.53
N LEU A 256 7.23 -1.71 26.48
CA LEU A 256 7.71 -2.62 27.52
C LEU A 256 7.93 -4.07 27.02
N LYS A 257 7.18 -4.53 26.02
CA LYS A 257 7.25 -5.91 25.49
C LYS A 257 8.17 -6.04 24.27
N VAL A 258 8.20 -5.04 23.39
CA VAL A 258 8.95 -5.02 22.12
C VAL A 258 10.42 -4.60 22.27
N ARG A 259 10.82 -3.91 23.34
CA ARG A 259 12.26 -3.65 23.57
C ARG A 259 13.08 -4.93 23.75
N THR A 260 12.44 -6.05 24.10
CA THR A 260 13.11 -7.33 24.35
C THR A 260 13.88 -7.88 23.14
N PRO A 261 13.29 -8.03 21.92
CA PRO A 261 14.03 -8.46 20.72
C PRO A 261 15.13 -7.49 20.26
N TRP A 262 15.07 -6.22 20.63
CA TRP A 262 16.07 -5.21 20.26
C TRP A 262 17.22 -5.05 21.27
N ASN A 263 17.15 -5.75 22.41
CA ASN A 263 18.17 -5.73 23.46
C ASN A 263 19.28 -6.76 23.17
N ASP A 264 20.29 -6.36 22.39
CA ASP A 264 21.59 -7.01 22.12
C ASP A 264 21.60 -8.47 21.55
N GLN A 265 20.47 -9.19 21.61
CA GLN A 265 20.31 -10.57 21.14
C GLN A 265 19.66 -10.69 19.75
N CYS A 266 19.38 -9.57 19.06
CA CYS A 266 18.86 -9.62 17.70
C CYS A 266 19.89 -10.33 16.79
N GLY A 267 19.49 -11.49 16.26
CA GLY A 267 20.27 -12.25 15.29
C GLY A 267 20.26 -11.60 13.91
N ASN A 268 20.82 -12.28 12.91
CA ASN A 268 20.55 -11.92 11.51
C ASN A 268 19.17 -12.48 11.11
N PHE A 269 18.58 -11.95 10.04
CA PHE A 269 17.44 -12.59 9.40
C PHE A 269 17.78 -14.03 9.01
N ALA A 270 16.84 -14.95 9.23
CA ALA A 270 17.00 -16.32 8.77
C ALA A 270 16.91 -16.43 7.23
N ALA A 271 16.16 -15.50 6.61
CA ALA A 271 15.79 -15.46 5.21
C ALA A 271 15.11 -16.74 4.72
N ASP A 272 14.28 -17.33 5.58
CA ASP A 272 13.55 -18.58 5.31
C ASP A 272 12.07 -18.35 4.93
N GLY A 273 11.63 -17.08 4.90
CA GLY A 273 10.25 -16.71 4.62
C GLY A 273 9.29 -16.91 5.80
N SER A 274 9.84 -17.06 7.01
CA SER A 274 9.06 -17.19 8.25
C SER A 274 8.25 -15.94 8.60
N ALA A 275 7.21 -16.13 9.42
CA ALA A 275 6.41 -15.02 9.95
C ALA A 275 7.23 -14.15 10.91
N GLU A 276 8.20 -14.75 11.61
CA GLU A 276 9.14 -14.10 12.50
C GLU A 276 10.03 -13.10 11.75
N ASP A 277 10.64 -13.51 10.63
CA ASP A 277 11.43 -12.61 9.78
C ASP A 277 10.56 -11.48 9.20
N ALA A 278 9.34 -11.81 8.76
CA ALA A 278 8.40 -10.81 8.27
C ALA A 278 8.03 -9.78 9.34
N ASN A 279 7.72 -10.24 10.56
CA ASN A 279 7.42 -9.37 11.70
C ASN A 279 8.62 -8.48 12.04
N LEU A 280 9.81 -9.08 12.15
CA LEU A 280 11.03 -8.36 12.51
C LEU A 280 11.38 -7.29 11.45
N GLY A 281 11.28 -7.63 10.16
CA GLY A 281 11.52 -6.70 9.06
C GLY A 281 10.53 -5.54 9.06
N LEU A 282 9.23 -5.80 9.21
CA LEU A 282 8.21 -4.75 9.23
C LEU A 282 8.28 -3.88 10.49
N CYS A 283 8.63 -4.44 11.65
CA CYS A 283 8.91 -3.67 12.86
C CYS A 283 10.13 -2.76 12.67
N LEU A 284 11.19 -3.26 12.01
CA LEU A 284 12.38 -2.48 11.71
C LEU A 284 12.08 -1.30 10.77
N LEU A 285 11.27 -1.54 9.74
CA LEU A 285 10.77 -0.51 8.83
C LEU A 285 10.04 0.60 9.62
N GLN A 286 9.11 0.21 10.50
CA GLN A 286 8.32 1.15 11.31
C GLN A 286 9.15 1.91 12.35
N LEU A 287 10.13 1.24 12.98
CA LEU A 287 11.06 1.87 13.91
C LEU A 287 11.92 2.93 13.22
N GLY A 288 12.51 2.59 12.07
CA GLY A 288 13.27 3.56 11.28
C GLY A 288 12.40 4.73 10.85
N ILE A 289 11.17 4.46 10.39
CA ILE A 289 10.20 5.49 10.02
C ILE A 289 9.93 6.46 11.18
N ALA A 290 9.67 5.94 12.38
CA ALA A 290 9.39 6.77 13.53
C ALA A 290 10.57 7.67 13.92
N GLU A 291 11.80 7.15 13.81
CA GLU A 291 13.02 7.93 14.02
C GLU A 291 13.22 9.00 12.93
N LEU A 292 12.97 8.69 11.66
CA LEU A 292 13.15 9.63 10.56
C LEU A 292 12.08 10.72 10.50
N TRP A 293 10.80 10.36 10.72
CA TRP A 293 9.65 11.25 10.55
C TRP A 293 9.18 11.89 11.87
N GLY A 294 9.88 11.65 12.99
CA GLY A 294 9.57 12.20 14.30
C GLY A 294 9.71 13.72 14.37
N ALA A 295 8.73 14.39 14.97
CA ALA A 295 8.57 15.86 14.93
C ALA A 295 9.63 16.68 15.69
N ASN A 296 10.39 16.09 16.62
CA ASN A 296 11.20 16.82 17.60
C ASN A 296 12.70 16.51 17.61
N GLN A 297 13.30 16.46 16.41
CA GLN A 297 14.71 16.17 16.14
C GLN A 297 15.01 14.67 16.12
N PRO A 298 15.33 14.09 14.94
CA PRO A 298 15.76 12.70 14.87
C PRO A 298 17.03 12.57 15.73
N ALA A 299 16.98 11.74 16.77
CA ALA A 299 18.18 11.45 17.56
C ALA A 299 19.23 10.68 16.74
N GLY A 300 18.83 10.14 15.57
CA GLY A 300 19.64 9.28 14.71
C GLY A 300 19.98 7.96 15.41
N LYS A 301 19.15 7.53 16.38
CA LYS A 301 19.51 6.44 17.30
C LYS A 301 18.42 5.38 17.30
N ILE A 302 18.60 4.40 16.44
CA ILE A 302 17.91 3.12 16.56
C ILE A 302 18.53 2.27 17.70
N PRO A 303 17.79 1.34 18.31
CA PRO A 303 18.35 0.41 19.30
C PRO A 303 19.55 -0.37 18.74
N LYS A 304 20.52 -0.73 19.60
CA LYS A 304 21.74 -1.47 19.19
C LYS A 304 21.44 -2.79 18.48
N GLY A 305 20.44 -3.54 18.94
CA GLY A 305 20.01 -4.76 18.27
C GLY A 305 19.50 -4.50 16.85
N ALA A 306 18.78 -3.39 16.64
CA ALA A 306 18.30 -2.97 15.33
C ALA A 306 19.46 -2.56 14.41
N GLU A 307 20.43 -1.79 14.93
CA GLU A 307 21.64 -1.46 14.18
C GLU A 307 22.40 -2.71 13.75
N LYS A 308 22.60 -3.68 14.66
CA LYS A 308 23.29 -4.94 14.36
C LYS A 308 22.56 -5.73 13.28
N LEU A 309 21.24 -5.86 13.38
CA LEU A 309 20.41 -6.54 12.39
C LEU A 309 20.50 -5.86 11.02
N VAL A 310 20.39 -4.53 10.97
CA VAL A 310 20.50 -3.74 9.72
C VAL A 310 21.85 -3.94 9.05
N ARG A 311 22.95 -3.78 9.80
CA ARG A 311 24.30 -3.97 9.26
C ARG A 311 24.51 -5.41 8.79
N GLY A 312 24.00 -6.39 9.54
CA GLY A 312 24.00 -7.80 9.16
C GLY A 312 23.22 -8.06 7.86
N ALA A 313 22.02 -7.51 7.74
CA ALA A 313 21.16 -7.65 6.56
C ALA A 313 21.78 -7.04 5.31
N VAL A 314 22.36 -5.83 5.40
CA VAL A 314 23.06 -5.20 4.27
C VAL A 314 24.29 -6.03 3.89
N ALA A 315 25.10 -6.47 4.86
CA ALA A 315 26.26 -7.32 4.57
C ALA A 315 25.87 -8.67 3.93
N GLN A 316 24.73 -9.24 4.33
CA GLN A 316 24.24 -10.52 3.85
C GLN A 316 23.58 -10.43 2.47
N PHE A 317 22.75 -9.41 2.22
CA PHE A 317 21.85 -9.36 1.07
C PHE A 317 22.22 -8.31 0.01
N ALA A 318 23.11 -7.35 0.28
CA ALA A 318 23.40 -6.27 -0.68
C ALA A 318 24.09 -6.71 -1.99
N GLN A 319 24.38 -8.01 -2.14
CA GLN A 319 24.97 -8.57 -3.35
C GLN A 319 23.89 -8.74 -4.42
N ALA A 320 24.04 -8.07 -5.57
CA ALA A 320 23.04 -8.04 -6.63
C ALA A 320 22.61 -9.43 -7.14
N GLU A 321 23.51 -10.43 -7.12
CA GLU A 321 23.19 -11.81 -7.52
C GLU A 321 22.17 -12.48 -6.58
N LEU A 322 22.18 -12.13 -5.29
CA LEU A 322 21.22 -12.65 -4.29
C LEU A 322 19.84 -11.99 -4.41
N LEU A 323 19.75 -10.86 -5.10
CA LEU A 323 18.53 -10.06 -5.27
C LEU A 323 17.92 -10.19 -6.68
N ASP A 324 18.44 -11.10 -7.50
CA ASP A 324 17.87 -11.44 -8.81
C ASP A 324 16.76 -12.49 -8.66
N GLU A 325 15.62 -12.04 -8.18
CA GLU A 325 14.44 -12.86 -7.96
C GLU A 325 13.63 -13.10 -9.25
N SER A 326 14.05 -12.49 -10.37
CA SER A 326 13.44 -12.73 -11.70
C SER A 326 13.53 -14.19 -12.14
N LYS A 327 14.43 -14.97 -11.54
CA LYS A 327 14.64 -16.40 -11.78
C LYS A 327 13.82 -17.29 -10.87
N LEU A 328 13.16 -16.75 -9.85
CA LEU A 328 12.29 -17.53 -8.97
C LEU A 328 11.09 -18.05 -9.77
N GLN A 329 10.92 -19.37 -9.78
CA GLN A 329 9.79 -20.04 -10.42
C GLN A 329 8.55 -20.09 -9.52
N ILE A 330 8.72 -19.80 -8.23
CA ILE A 330 7.70 -19.94 -7.19
C ILE A 330 7.68 -18.66 -6.36
N GLU A 331 6.49 -18.26 -5.94
CA GLU A 331 6.25 -17.11 -5.07
C GLU A 331 6.80 -17.41 -3.65
N PRO A 332 7.45 -16.44 -2.99
CA PRO A 332 7.95 -16.64 -1.64
C PRO A 332 6.78 -16.83 -0.66
N VAL A 333 6.99 -17.69 0.34
CA VAL A 333 5.96 -18.01 1.36
C VAL A 333 5.78 -16.87 2.37
N GLY A 334 6.75 -15.95 2.47
CA GLY A 334 6.73 -14.76 3.32
C GLY A 334 7.50 -13.61 2.67
N LEU A 335 8.14 -12.75 3.48
CA LEU A 335 9.02 -11.71 2.95
C LEU A 335 10.32 -12.33 2.41
N SER A 336 10.67 -11.97 1.18
CA SER A 336 11.92 -12.37 0.54
C SER A 336 13.14 -11.60 1.07
N PRO A 337 14.37 -12.04 0.76
CA PRO A 337 15.58 -11.29 1.09
C PRO A 337 15.55 -9.84 0.59
N LEU A 338 15.01 -9.60 -0.62
CA LEU A 338 14.86 -8.24 -1.14
C LEU A 338 13.85 -7.42 -0.34
N SER A 339 12.73 -8.02 0.07
CA SER A 339 11.76 -7.37 0.96
C SER A 339 12.37 -6.99 2.30
N LEU A 340 13.09 -7.92 2.94
CA LEU A 340 13.75 -7.71 4.23
C LEU A 340 14.83 -6.63 4.14
N LEU A 341 15.64 -6.66 3.08
CA LEU A 341 16.65 -5.62 2.82
C LEU A 341 16.00 -4.25 2.61
N ALA A 342 14.91 -4.18 1.83
CA ALA A 342 14.18 -2.93 1.61
C ALA A 342 13.55 -2.38 2.91
N CYS A 343 13.05 -3.25 3.79
CA CYS A 343 12.55 -2.86 5.11
C CYS A 343 13.63 -2.22 6.01
N CYS A 344 14.92 -2.49 5.77
CA CYS A 344 16.02 -1.88 6.52
C CYS A 344 16.28 -0.40 6.15
N THR A 345 15.73 0.07 5.03
CA THR A 345 16.04 1.39 4.46
C THR A 345 15.96 2.56 5.45
N PRO A 346 14.86 2.79 6.18
CA PRO A 346 14.79 3.94 7.06
C PRO A 346 15.80 3.85 8.20
N ALA A 347 16.03 2.64 8.72
CA ALA A 347 17.02 2.40 9.76
C ALA A 347 18.46 2.64 9.26
N VAL A 348 18.78 2.27 8.02
CA VAL A 348 20.07 2.61 7.38
C VAL A 348 20.27 4.13 7.32
N LEU A 349 19.23 4.87 6.93
CA LEU A 349 19.28 6.35 6.88
C LEU A 349 19.48 6.96 8.28
N CYS A 350 18.89 6.38 9.33
CA CYS A 350 19.11 6.82 10.72
C CYS A 350 20.58 6.69 11.16
N LEU A 351 21.32 5.69 10.65
CA LEU A 351 22.70 5.43 11.04
C LEU A 351 23.70 6.45 10.47
N GLN A 352 23.32 7.24 9.46
CA GLN A 352 24.15 8.27 8.84
C GLN A 352 25.56 7.73 8.43
N ASP A 353 25.59 6.50 7.92
CA ASP A 353 26.80 5.83 7.44
C ASP A 353 26.78 5.80 5.91
N GLN A 354 27.60 6.65 5.27
CA GLN A 354 27.65 6.78 3.81
C GLN A 354 27.94 5.46 3.11
N THR A 355 28.82 4.63 3.68
CA THR A 355 29.18 3.34 3.06
C THR A 355 27.99 2.42 3.05
N LEU A 356 27.25 2.37 4.16
CA LEU A 356 26.05 1.54 4.29
C LEU A 356 24.92 2.03 3.38
N ILE A 357 24.74 3.34 3.27
CA ILE A 357 23.76 3.99 2.38
C ILE A 357 24.06 3.66 0.92
N ASP A 358 25.32 3.80 0.49
CA ASP A 358 25.75 3.50 -0.87
C ASP A 358 25.61 2.01 -1.22
N GLN A 359 25.96 1.13 -0.28
CA GLN A 359 25.77 -0.32 -0.45
C GLN A 359 24.30 -0.68 -0.63
N LEU A 360 23.42 -0.14 0.23
CA LEU A 360 21.98 -0.39 0.12
C LEU A 360 21.41 0.20 -1.18
N TRP A 361 21.80 1.43 -1.54
CA TRP A 361 21.38 2.05 -2.79
C TRP A 361 21.77 1.23 -4.01
N GLN A 362 23.02 0.77 -4.06
CA GLN A 362 23.51 -0.06 -5.15
C GLN A 362 22.73 -1.38 -5.23
N ALA A 363 22.52 -2.03 -4.09
CA ALA A 363 21.77 -3.29 -3.99
C ALA A 363 20.34 -3.14 -4.51
N LEU A 364 19.59 -2.16 -3.99
CA LEU A 364 18.22 -1.92 -4.43
C LEU A 364 18.16 -1.46 -5.89
N SER A 365 19.13 -0.67 -6.37
CA SER A 365 19.16 -0.22 -7.76
C SER A 365 19.36 -1.38 -8.73
N LEU A 366 20.25 -2.32 -8.41
CA LEU A 366 20.58 -3.48 -9.25
C LEU A 366 19.61 -4.66 -9.09
N ALA A 367 18.84 -4.72 -8.00
CA ALA A 367 17.88 -5.77 -7.75
C ALA A 367 16.85 -5.89 -8.88
N LYS A 368 16.53 -7.14 -9.24
CA LYS A 368 15.59 -7.48 -10.32
C LYS A 368 14.45 -8.31 -9.73
N PRO A 369 13.45 -7.65 -9.12
CA PRO A 369 12.31 -8.37 -8.58
C PRO A 369 11.59 -9.13 -9.71
N GLY A 370 11.23 -10.39 -9.44
CA GLY A 370 10.49 -11.21 -10.38
C GLY A 370 9.00 -10.87 -10.41
N ARG A 371 8.29 -11.38 -11.43
CA ARG A 371 6.81 -11.28 -11.48
C ARG A 371 6.11 -11.94 -10.28
N HIS A 372 6.83 -12.83 -9.60
CA HIS A 372 6.37 -13.60 -8.44
C HIS A 372 6.73 -12.96 -7.11
N ASP A 373 7.38 -11.78 -7.10
CA ASP A 373 7.62 -11.02 -5.86
C ASP A 373 7.20 -9.55 -5.96
N PRO A 374 5.88 -9.29 -6.06
CA PRO A 374 5.33 -7.94 -6.11
C PRO A 374 5.56 -7.15 -4.82
N ILE A 375 5.60 -7.82 -3.66
CA ILE A 375 5.80 -7.16 -2.37
C ILE A 375 7.24 -6.63 -2.30
N ALA A 376 8.23 -7.45 -2.66
CA ALA A 376 9.61 -6.99 -2.73
C ALA A 376 9.81 -5.88 -3.76
N ALA A 377 9.17 -5.99 -4.93
CA ALA A 377 9.23 -4.94 -5.95
C ALA A 377 8.72 -3.59 -5.41
N THR A 378 7.63 -3.63 -4.65
CA THR A 378 6.99 -2.43 -4.10
C THR A 378 7.79 -1.86 -2.92
N LEU A 379 8.25 -2.70 -1.98
CA LEU A 379 9.11 -2.29 -0.87
C LEU A 379 10.45 -1.75 -1.36
N ARG A 380 11.06 -2.38 -2.38
CA ARG A 380 12.26 -1.88 -3.07
C ARG A 380 12.03 -0.47 -3.61
N LEU A 381 10.94 -0.25 -4.32
CA LEU A 381 10.60 1.08 -4.85
C LEU A 381 10.40 2.10 -3.72
N PHE A 382 9.71 1.72 -2.66
CA PHE A 382 9.55 2.55 -1.46
C PHE A 382 10.90 2.88 -0.80
N GLY A 383 11.84 1.91 -0.76
CA GLY A 383 13.20 2.12 -0.28
C GLY A 383 14.01 3.07 -1.18
N LEU A 384 13.89 2.96 -2.51
CA LEU A 384 14.52 3.90 -3.45
C LEU A 384 13.97 5.33 -3.26
N LEU A 385 12.66 5.48 -3.05
CA LEU A 385 12.04 6.78 -2.72
C LEU A 385 12.61 7.36 -1.42
N GLN A 386 12.79 6.55 -0.38
CA GLN A 386 13.41 6.98 0.87
C GLN A 386 14.88 7.39 0.71
N LEU A 387 15.71 6.53 0.10
CA LEU A 387 17.14 6.79 -0.09
C LEU A 387 17.40 8.00 -0.98
N SER A 388 16.51 8.24 -1.95
CA SER A 388 16.59 9.42 -2.80
C SER A 388 16.01 10.67 -2.16
N GLY A 389 15.56 10.65 -0.89
CA GLY A 389 15.00 11.82 -0.21
C GLY A 389 13.62 12.26 -0.73
N ASN A 390 12.92 11.37 -1.46
CA ASN A 390 11.62 11.61 -2.06
C ASN A 390 10.50 11.02 -1.19
N ILE A 391 10.52 11.33 0.10
CA ILE A 391 9.39 11.15 1.02
C ILE A 391 9.14 12.47 1.74
N TRP A 392 7.87 12.82 1.93
CA TRP A 392 7.43 14.11 2.50
C TRP A 392 6.54 13.98 3.74
N PHE A 393 6.29 12.76 4.21
CA PHE A 393 5.31 12.49 5.27
C PHE A 393 5.63 13.18 6.61
N ASP A 394 6.91 13.45 6.88
CA ASP A 394 7.39 14.23 8.03
C ASP A 394 6.98 15.71 7.97
N ARG A 395 6.73 16.24 6.76
CA ARG A 395 6.32 17.63 6.50
C ARG A 395 4.82 17.81 6.39
N ALA A 396 4.07 16.71 6.36
CA ALA A 396 2.63 16.75 6.18
C ALA A 396 1.96 17.41 7.40
N PRO A 397 1.11 18.44 7.20
CA PRO A 397 0.37 19.04 8.29
C PRO A 397 -0.83 18.15 8.65
N TRP A 398 -0.58 17.08 9.40
CA TRP A 398 -1.61 16.11 9.80
C TRP A 398 -2.73 16.79 10.61
N LYS A 399 -3.90 16.96 9.98
CA LYS A 399 -5.08 17.59 10.58
C LYS A 399 -5.96 16.54 11.27
N THR A 400 -6.74 16.98 12.26
CA THR A 400 -7.81 16.17 12.85
C THR A 400 -8.85 15.82 11.80
N LEU A 401 -9.33 14.58 11.83
CA LEU A 401 -10.37 14.10 10.93
C LEU A 401 -11.74 14.68 11.32
N PRO A 402 -12.63 14.89 10.33
CA PRO A 402 -13.98 15.36 10.58
C PRO A 402 -14.80 14.32 11.36
N ALA A 403 -15.79 14.78 12.12
CA ALA A 403 -16.80 13.90 12.71
C ALA A 403 -17.60 13.19 11.60
N LEU A 404 -18.02 11.96 11.87
CA LEU A 404 -18.96 11.26 10.97
C LEU A 404 -20.33 11.96 11.02
N PRO A 405 -21.07 11.99 9.90
CA PRO A 405 -22.45 12.47 9.90
C PRO A 405 -23.30 11.65 10.89
N GLU A 406 -24.18 12.31 11.64
CA GLU A 406 -25.22 11.60 12.40
C GLU A 406 -26.17 10.91 11.40
N GLU A 407 -26.46 9.62 11.63
CA GLU A 407 -27.30 8.78 10.76
C GLU A 407 -28.76 9.23 10.64
#